data_AF-A0A848B2X0-F1
#
_entry.id   AF-A0A848B2X0-F1
#
_cell.length_a   1.000
_cell.length_b   1.000
_cell.length_c   1.000
_cell.angle_alpha   90.00
_cell.angle_beta   90.00
_cell.angle_gamma   90.00
#
_symmetry.space_group_name_H-M   'P 1'
#
loop_
_entity.id
_entity.type
_entity.pdbx_description
1 polymer ?
#
loop_
_entity_poly.entity_id
_entity_poly.type
_entity_poly.pdbx_seq_one_letter_code
_entity_poly.pdbx_strand_id
1 'polypeptide(L)'
;MGGPRSNLTYHPPEIRRRVYQLHYEGRTGAEIVADPEVAESIRRTGYRLHGNTLTAAWRSDDYQEYRRRREETEQRIGNARWAAEALRDTAGIGSVADMAQMALLEQLRELAEKGGGDPAELLKLTTAVTRIKAADSDERNARLTRQLEELKRLREAAEAEHRSREAELEAKLAEKEKQLSELEKL
;
A
#
# COMPACT_ATOMS: atom_id res chain seq x y z
N MET A 1 -35.92 -14.32 -28.55
CA MET A 1 -37.23 -13.83 -28.03
C MET A 1 -37.02 -12.43 -27.50
N GLY A 2 -37.37 -11.41 -28.28
CA GLY A 2 -37.09 -10.00 -27.96
C GLY A 2 -38.10 -9.46 -26.97
N GLY A 3 -37.69 -9.34 -25.71
CA GLY A 3 -38.43 -8.56 -24.71
C GLY A 3 -38.56 -7.09 -25.13
N PRO A 4 -39.52 -6.34 -24.56
CA PRO A 4 -39.73 -4.94 -24.90
C PRO A 4 -38.42 -4.16 -24.76
N ARG A 5 -37.98 -3.55 -25.88
CA ARG A 5 -36.75 -2.76 -25.91
C ARG A 5 -36.92 -1.55 -25.01
N SER A 6 -36.14 -1.50 -23.93
CA SER A 6 -36.06 -0.33 -23.05
C SER A 6 -35.67 0.90 -23.88
N ASN A 7 -36.28 2.05 -23.63
CA ASN A 7 -35.92 3.31 -24.32
C ASN A 7 -34.41 3.62 -24.21
N LEU A 8 -33.74 3.11 -23.18
CA LEU A 8 -32.28 3.22 -23.01
C LEU A 8 -31.52 2.66 -24.22
N THR A 9 -32.04 1.64 -24.91
CA THR A 9 -31.40 1.01 -26.07
C THR A 9 -31.27 1.94 -27.28
N TYR A 10 -32.11 2.98 -27.37
CA TYR A 10 -32.04 3.99 -28.44
C TYR A 10 -31.00 5.07 -28.19
N HIS A 11 -30.37 5.10 -27.01
CA HIS A 11 -29.26 5.98 -26.73
C HIS A 11 -27.92 5.35 -27.15
N PRO A 12 -26.91 6.15 -27.51
CA PRO A 12 -25.58 5.66 -27.85
C PRO A 12 -24.97 4.78 -26.75
N PRO A 13 -24.12 3.80 -27.10
CA PRO A 13 -23.48 2.91 -26.12
C PRO A 13 -22.78 3.62 -24.96
N GLU A 14 -22.16 4.77 -25.22
CA GLU A 14 -21.45 5.59 -24.25
C GLU A 14 -22.42 6.13 -23.19
N ILE A 15 -23.59 6.60 -23.63
CA ILE A 15 -24.64 7.11 -22.75
C ILE A 15 -25.26 5.98 -21.94
N ARG A 16 -25.45 4.80 -22.55
CA ARG A 16 -25.92 3.61 -21.80
C ARG A 16 -24.95 3.25 -20.68
N ARG A 17 -23.64 3.23 -20.99
CA ARG A 17 -22.58 3.01 -19.98
C ARG A 17 -22.57 4.10 -18.91
N ARG A 18 -22.73 5.37 -19.27
CA ARG A 18 -22.83 6.50 -18.33
C ARG A 18 -24.01 6.33 -17.37
N VAL A 19 -25.18 5.96 -17.88
CA VAL A 19 -26.37 5.65 -17.08
C VAL A 19 -26.13 4.49 -16.11
N TYR A 20 -25.49 3.41 -16.57
CA TYR A 20 -25.09 2.28 -15.71
C TYR A 20 -24.10 2.70 -14.62
N GLN A 21 -23.11 3.52 -14.98
CA GLN A 21 -22.13 4.05 -14.03
C GLN A 21 -22.79 4.88 -12.93
N LEU A 22 -23.60 5.87 -13.30
CA LEU A 22 -24.25 6.75 -12.33
C LEU A 22 -25.17 5.96 -11.38
N HIS A 23 -25.86 4.94 -11.89
CA HIS A 23 -26.66 4.07 -11.03
C HIS A 23 -25.83 3.21 -10.08
N TYR A 24 -24.70 2.66 -10.56
CA TYR A 24 -23.76 1.93 -9.72
C TYR A 24 -23.18 2.81 -8.60
N GLU A 25 -22.93 4.09 -8.90
CA GLU A 25 -22.50 5.12 -7.94
C GLU A 25 -23.61 5.56 -6.97
N GLY A 26 -24.81 4.99 -7.06
CA GLY A 26 -25.92 5.25 -6.13
C GLY A 26 -26.79 6.46 -6.50
N ARG A 27 -26.64 7.04 -7.70
CA ARG A 27 -27.48 8.16 -8.14
C ARG A 27 -28.92 7.72 -8.36
N THR A 28 -29.84 8.60 -7.97
CA THR A 28 -31.27 8.44 -8.22
C THR A 28 -31.61 8.62 -9.70
N GLY A 29 -32.74 8.08 -10.16
CA GLY A 29 -33.18 8.23 -11.55
C GLY A 29 -33.33 9.69 -11.99
N ALA A 30 -33.71 10.60 -11.09
CA ALA A 30 -33.79 12.03 -11.37
C ALA A 30 -32.41 12.65 -11.59
N GLU A 31 -31.43 12.31 -10.76
CA GLU A 31 -30.04 12.77 -10.92
C GLU A 31 -29.40 12.21 -12.19
N ILE A 32 -29.70 10.96 -12.55
CA ILE A 32 -29.21 10.35 -13.80
C ILE A 32 -29.75 11.09 -15.02
N VAL A 33 -31.03 11.45 -15.02
CA VAL A 33 -31.67 12.19 -16.11
C VAL A 33 -31.15 13.64 -16.18
N ALA A 34 -30.76 14.21 -15.04
CA ALA A 34 -30.20 15.55 -14.95
C ALA A 34 -28.70 15.61 -15.31
N ASP A 35 -28.02 14.47 -15.46
CA ASP A 35 -26.62 14.43 -15.91
C ASP A 35 -26.51 15.11 -17.29
N PRO A 36 -25.56 16.05 -17.50
CA PRO A 36 -25.49 16.84 -18.72
C PRO A 36 -25.40 16.01 -20.01
N GLU A 37 -24.66 14.90 -19.98
CA GLU A 37 -24.48 14.03 -21.15
C GLU A 37 -25.74 13.22 -21.44
N VAL A 38 -26.39 12.72 -20.38
CA VAL A 38 -27.66 12.00 -20.48
C VAL A 38 -28.77 12.94 -20.96
N ALA A 39 -28.87 14.15 -20.42
CA ALA A 39 -29.85 15.15 -20.79
C ALA A 39 -29.69 15.61 -22.25
N GLU A 40 -28.45 15.84 -22.71
CA GLU A 40 -28.14 16.14 -24.11
C GLU A 40 -28.55 14.97 -25.02
N SER A 41 -28.26 13.73 -24.61
CA SER A 41 -28.66 12.54 -25.36
C SER A 41 -30.17 12.42 -25.47
N ILE A 42 -30.93 12.67 -24.39
CA ILE A 42 -32.40 12.70 -24.40
C ILE A 42 -32.93 13.77 -25.34
N ARG A 43 -32.32 14.98 -25.34
CA ARG A 43 -32.69 16.05 -26.28
C ARG A 43 -32.44 15.66 -27.73
N ARG A 44 -31.31 14.99 -28.00
CA ARG A 44 -30.90 14.61 -29.35
C ARG A 44 -31.67 13.41 -29.92
N THR A 45 -31.94 12.40 -29.10
CA THR A 45 -32.62 11.16 -29.56
C THR A 45 -34.14 11.24 -29.41
N GLY A 46 -34.66 12.13 -28.57
CA GLY A 46 -36.09 12.26 -28.28
C GLY A 46 -36.64 11.16 -27.35
N TYR A 47 -35.85 10.14 -27.02
CA TYR A 47 -36.27 9.06 -26.13
C TYR A 47 -36.01 9.44 -24.68
N ARG A 48 -37.08 9.43 -23.87
CA ARG A 48 -36.99 9.72 -22.43
C ARG A 48 -36.69 8.48 -21.62
N LEU A 49 -35.87 8.66 -20.59
CA LEU A 49 -35.56 7.65 -19.58
C LEU A 49 -36.52 7.78 -18.40
N HIS A 50 -37.71 7.19 -18.54
CA HIS A 50 -38.70 7.16 -17.45
C HIS A 50 -38.30 6.14 -16.38
N GLY A 51 -38.91 6.23 -15.19
CA GLY A 51 -38.66 5.28 -14.08
C GLY A 51 -38.79 3.82 -14.51
N ASN A 52 -39.79 3.48 -15.34
CA ASN A 52 -39.96 2.12 -15.87
C ASN A 52 -38.83 1.70 -16.82
N THR A 53 -38.30 2.62 -17.63
CA THR A 53 -37.17 2.40 -18.53
C THR A 53 -35.90 2.08 -17.74
N LEU A 54 -35.65 2.83 -16.68
CA LEU A 54 -34.51 2.66 -15.80
C LEU A 54 -34.63 1.35 -15.01
N THR A 55 -35.80 1.07 -14.42
CA THR A 55 -36.06 -0.21 -13.72
C THR A 55 -35.85 -1.43 -14.63
N ALA A 56 -36.26 -1.35 -15.89
CA ALA A 56 -35.99 -2.41 -16.87
C ALA A 56 -34.49 -2.51 -17.20
N ALA A 57 -33.78 -1.37 -17.28
CA ALA A 57 -32.35 -1.34 -17.53
C ALA A 57 -31.54 -2.00 -16.41
N TRP A 58 -31.92 -1.82 -15.14
CA TRP A 58 -31.24 -2.45 -13.99
C TRP A 58 -31.38 -3.97 -13.96
N ARG A 59 -32.43 -4.50 -14.59
CA ARG A 59 -32.67 -5.93 -14.72
C ARG A 59 -32.09 -6.53 -16.00
N SER A 60 -31.50 -5.71 -16.87
CA SER A 60 -30.92 -6.17 -18.14
C SER A 60 -29.56 -6.84 -17.93
N ASP A 61 -29.26 -7.84 -18.76
CA ASP A 61 -27.98 -8.55 -18.76
C ASP A 61 -26.80 -7.58 -18.97
N ASP A 62 -26.98 -6.56 -19.80
CA ASP A 62 -25.98 -5.50 -20.06
C ASP A 62 -25.54 -4.79 -18.76
N TYR A 63 -26.49 -4.48 -17.86
CA TYR A 63 -26.17 -3.84 -16.59
C TYR A 63 -25.53 -4.82 -15.60
N GLN A 64 -25.99 -6.07 -15.58
CA GLN A 64 -25.40 -7.10 -14.72
C GLN A 64 -23.95 -7.39 -15.13
N GLU A 65 -23.66 -7.43 -16.43
CA GLU A 65 -22.30 -7.58 -16.92
C GLU A 65 -21.44 -6.34 -16.61
N TYR A 66 -21.98 -5.13 -16.76
CA TYR A 66 -21.29 -3.90 -16.37
C TYR A 66 -20.89 -3.93 -14.88
N ARG A 67 -21.83 -4.32 -14.01
CA ARG A 67 -21.59 -4.48 -12.57
C ARG A 67 -20.49 -5.50 -12.30
N ARG A 68 -20.61 -6.71 -12.84
CA ARG A 68 -19.61 -7.77 -12.63
C ARG A 68 -18.21 -7.31 -13.04
N ARG A 69 -18.06 -6.68 -14.21
CA ARG A 69 -16.76 -6.16 -14.67
C ARG A 69 -16.22 -5.06 -13.77
N ARG A 70 -17.09 -4.20 -13.23
CA ARG A 70 -16.68 -3.15 -12.28
C ARG A 70 -16.23 -3.74 -10.96
N GLU A 71 -16.97 -4.69 -10.41
CA GLU A 71 -16.61 -5.39 -9.16
C GLU A 71 -15.30 -6.17 -9.32
N GLU A 72 -15.09 -6.88 -10.44
CA GLU A 72 -13.82 -7.52 -10.76
C GLU A 72 -12.66 -6.51 -10.87
N THR A 73 -12.91 -5.34 -11.46
CA THR A 73 -11.91 -4.28 -11.59
C THR A 73 -11.59 -3.62 -10.24
N GLU A 74 -12.60 -3.37 -9.42
CA GLU A 74 -12.45 -2.81 -8.07
C GLU A 74 -11.74 -3.81 -7.14
N GLN A 75 -12.04 -5.10 -7.24
CA GLN A 75 -11.29 -6.15 -6.56
C GLN A 75 -9.83 -6.18 -7.02
N ARG A 76 -9.55 -6.09 -8.32
CA ARG A 76 -8.17 -6.04 -8.83
C ARG A 76 -7.41 -4.79 -8.38
N ILE A 77 -8.06 -3.63 -8.38
CA ILE A 77 -7.45 -2.38 -7.91
C ILE A 77 -7.26 -2.41 -6.39
N GLY A 78 -8.25 -2.92 -5.64
CA GLY A 78 -8.14 -3.15 -4.20
C GLY A 78 -6.99 -4.09 -3.85
N ASN A 79 -6.84 -5.18 -4.61
CA ASN A 79 -5.73 -6.12 -4.49
C ASN A 79 -4.38 -5.47 -4.79
N ALA A 80 -4.29 -4.67 -5.85
CA ALA A 80 -3.06 -3.94 -6.19
C ALA A 80 -2.72 -2.88 -5.13
N ARG A 81 -3.72 -2.19 -4.58
CA ARG A 81 -3.54 -1.19 -3.52
C ARG A 81 -3.11 -1.84 -2.21
N TRP A 82 -3.72 -2.97 -1.84
CA TRP A 82 -3.32 -3.76 -0.69
C TRP A 82 -1.90 -4.32 -0.83
N ALA A 83 -1.55 -4.84 -2.01
CA ALA A 83 -0.19 -5.28 -2.31
C ALA A 83 0.82 -4.11 -2.25
N ALA A 84 0.47 -2.94 -2.79
CA ALA A 84 1.30 -1.74 -2.71
C ALA A 84 1.45 -1.20 -1.28
N GLU A 85 0.41 -1.32 -0.46
CA GLU A 85 0.43 -0.90 0.96
C GLU A 85 1.26 -1.88 1.80
N ALA A 86 1.13 -3.20 1.55
CA ALA A 86 2.00 -4.22 2.12
C ALA A 86 3.48 -3.99 1.72
N LEU A 87 3.74 -3.61 0.46
CA LEU A 87 5.08 -3.22 -0.04
C LEU A 87 5.61 -1.90 0.55
N ARG A 88 4.73 -1.02 1.02
CA ARG A 88 5.13 0.26 1.63
C ARG A 88 5.50 0.10 3.09
N ASP A 89 4.81 -0.79 3.80
CA ASP A 89 5.14 -1.17 5.19
C ASP A 89 6.35 -2.12 5.27
N THR A 90 6.62 -2.89 4.22
CA THR A 90 7.85 -3.67 4.04
C THR A 90 8.85 -2.88 3.21
N ALA A 91 9.55 -1.93 3.83
CA ALA A 91 10.63 -1.20 3.19
C ALA A 91 11.71 -2.17 2.64
N GLY A 92 11.55 -2.53 1.36
CA GLY A 92 12.44 -3.39 0.58
C GLY A 92 12.18 -4.89 0.79
N ILE A 93 11.57 -5.55 -0.22
CA ILE A 93 11.71 -7.01 -0.34
C ILE A 93 13.19 -7.29 -0.61
N GLY A 94 13.94 -7.52 0.47
CA GLY A 94 15.35 -7.88 0.43
C GLY A 94 15.60 -9.32 0.87
N SER A 95 14.62 -9.95 1.54
CA SER A 95 14.82 -11.25 2.18
C SER A 95 13.82 -12.32 1.72
N VAL A 96 14.26 -13.59 1.84
CA VAL A 96 13.41 -14.77 1.61
C VAL A 96 12.26 -14.83 2.62
N ALA A 97 12.45 -14.26 3.81
CA ALA A 97 11.42 -14.17 4.85
C ALA A 97 10.25 -13.26 4.42
N ASP A 98 10.53 -12.11 3.79
CA ASP A 98 9.51 -11.21 3.28
C ASP A 98 8.65 -11.87 2.19
N MET A 99 9.30 -12.59 1.27
CA MET A 99 8.61 -13.33 0.21
C MET A 99 7.77 -14.49 0.76
N ALA A 100 8.28 -15.23 1.74
CA ALA A 100 7.54 -16.30 2.40
C ALA A 100 6.34 -15.76 3.19
N GLN A 101 6.50 -14.62 3.88
CA GLN A 101 5.42 -13.97 4.60
C GLN A 101 4.31 -13.49 3.65
N MET A 102 4.67 -12.91 2.50
CA MET A 102 3.70 -12.50 1.48
C MET A 102 2.90 -13.68 0.93
N ALA A 103 3.57 -14.78 0.56
CA ALA A 103 2.90 -15.97 0.05
C ALA A 103 1.91 -16.58 1.07
N LEU A 104 2.27 -16.57 2.36
CA LEU A 104 1.39 -17.06 3.44
C LEU A 104 0.18 -16.14 3.68
N LEU A 105 0.38 -14.83 3.58
CA LEU A 105 -0.71 -13.85 3.70
C LEU A 105 -1.70 -13.93 2.54
N GLU A 106 -1.21 -14.16 1.31
CA GLU A 106 -2.06 -14.41 0.15
C GLU A 106 -2.91 -15.68 0.30
N GLN A 107 -2.30 -16.77 0.79
CA GLN A 107 -3.02 -18.01 1.08
C GLN A 107 -4.10 -17.83 2.16
N LEU A 108 -3.80 -17.10 3.24
CA LEU A 108 -4.78 -16.75 4.27
C LEU A 108 -5.96 -15.96 3.70
N ARG A 109 -5.68 -15.00 2.81
CA ARG A 109 -6.72 -14.21 2.16
C ARG A 109 -7.59 -15.05 1.24
N GLU A 110 -7.00 -15.90 0.40
CA GLU A 110 -7.77 -16.80 -0.48
C GLU A 110 -8.69 -17.74 0.31
N LEU A 111 -8.21 -18.26 1.45
CA LEU A 111 -9.02 -19.11 2.32
C LEU A 111 -10.17 -18.35 2.98
N ALA A 112 -9.95 -17.08 3.35
CA ALA A 112 -10.98 -16.21 3.90
C ALA A 112 -12.04 -15.82 2.85
N GLU A 113 -11.63 -15.51 1.61
CA GLU A 113 -12.54 -15.14 0.51
C GLU A 113 -13.41 -16.30 0.03
N LYS A 114 -12.86 -17.53 0.02
CA LYS A 114 -13.61 -18.74 -0.36
C LYS A 114 -14.61 -19.20 0.72
N GLY A 115 -14.65 -18.52 1.88
CA GLY A 115 -15.63 -18.76 2.95
C GLY A 115 -15.59 -20.16 3.56
N GLY A 116 -14.52 -20.93 3.33
CA GLY A 116 -14.47 -22.36 3.60
C GLY A 116 -13.11 -22.88 4.06
N GLY A 117 -12.22 -22.01 4.55
CA GLY A 117 -10.96 -22.45 5.14
C GLY A 117 -11.18 -23.15 6.48
N ASP A 118 -10.58 -24.34 6.66
CA ASP A 118 -10.54 -25.03 7.95
C ASP A 118 -9.92 -24.07 9.00
N PRO A 119 -10.61 -23.79 10.13
CA PRO A 119 -10.07 -22.96 11.20
C PRO A 119 -8.67 -23.41 11.66
N ALA A 120 -8.37 -24.71 11.59
CA ALA A 120 -7.05 -25.23 11.94
C ALA A 120 -5.95 -24.83 10.94
N GLU A 121 -6.26 -24.73 9.65
CA GLU A 121 -5.33 -24.27 8.61
C GLU A 121 -5.05 -22.78 8.71
N LEU A 122 -6.09 -21.98 8.95
CA LEU A 122 -5.96 -20.53 9.19
C LEU A 122 -5.08 -20.25 10.41
N LEU A 123 -5.26 -21.02 11.49
CA LEU A 123 -4.46 -20.88 12.71
C LEU A 123 -2.99 -21.26 12.49
N LYS A 124 -2.73 -22.32 11.70
CA LYS A 124 -1.36 -22.73 11.31
C LYS A 124 -0.67 -21.65 10.48
N LEU A 125 -1.33 -21.11 9.46
CA LEU A 125 -0.77 -20.07 8.60
C LEU A 125 -0.51 -18.77 9.38
N THR A 126 -1.44 -18.37 10.26
CA THR A 126 -1.26 -17.19 11.13
C THR A 126 -0.08 -17.37 12.09
N THR A 127 0.07 -18.58 12.64
CA THR A 127 1.21 -18.93 13.52
C THR A 127 2.54 -18.92 12.75
N ALA A 128 2.54 -19.36 11.49
CA ALA A 128 3.72 -19.33 10.64
C ALA A 128 4.15 -17.88 10.33
N VAL A 129 3.21 -17.00 9.96
CA VAL A 129 3.47 -15.57 9.73
C VAL A 129 4.03 -14.88 10.97
N THR A 130 3.46 -15.15 12.15
CA THR A 130 3.95 -14.56 13.41
C THR A 130 5.35 -15.04 13.78
N ARG A 131 5.70 -16.30 13.52
CA ARG A 131 7.06 -16.82 13.74
C ARG A 131 8.08 -16.20 12.80
N ILE A 132 7.75 -16.02 11.53
CA ILE A 132 8.63 -15.36 10.56
C ILE A 132 8.90 -13.92 10.99
N LYS A 133 7.85 -13.19 11.40
CA LYS A 133 7.98 -11.82 11.91
C LYS A 133 8.84 -11.73 13.17
N ALA A 134 8.71 -12.69 14.09
CA ALA A 134 9.53 -12.74 15.29
C ALA A 134 11.01 -12.99 14.94
N ALA A 135 11.28 -13.94 14.05
CA ALA A 135 12.63 -14.27 13.60
C ALA A 135 13.32 -13.10 12.88
N ASP A 136 12.61 -12.39 11.99
CA ASP A 136 13.13 -11.22 11.29
C ASP A 136 13.44 -10.06 12.25
N SER A 137 12.53 -9.82 13.21
CA SER A 137 12.76 -8.83 14.28
C SER A 137 14.00 -9.16 15.11
N ASP A 138 14.18 -10.43 15.47
CA ASP A 138 15.33 -10.88 16.27
C ASP A 138 16.65 -10.75 15.49
N GLU A 139 16.66 -11.10 14.20
CA GLU A 139 17.84 -10.97 13.35
C GLU A 139 18.21 -9.49 13.12
N ARG A 140 17.20 -8.64 12.91
CA ARG A 140 17.39 -7.19 12.82
C ARG A 140 17.95 -6.61 14.11
N ASN A 141 17.42 -7.03 15.26
CA ASN A 141 17.92 -6.60 16.57
C ASN A 141 19.36 -7.07 16.81
N ALA A 142 19.70 -8.31 16.45
CA ALA A 142 21.06 -8.83 16.56
C ALA A 142 22.04 -8.03 15.68
N ARG A 143 21.64 -7.69 14.44
CA ARG A 143 22.44 -6.87 13.54
C ARG A 143 22.66 -5.46 14.09
N LEU A 144 21.61 -4.80 14.55
CA LEU A 144 21.71 -3.47 15.16
C LEU A 144 22.57 -3.48 16.42
N THR A 145 22.46 -4.52 17.23
CA THR A 145 23.29 -4.70 18.44
C THR A 145 24.77 -4.80 18.07
N ARG A 146 25.13 -5.61 17.05
CA ARG A 146 26.51 -5.70 16.55
C ARG A 146 27.03 -4.36 16.04
N GLN A 147 26.22 -3.62 15.29
CA GLN A 147 26.59 -2.29 14.79
C GLN A 147 26.80 -1.29 15.93
N LEU A 148 25.96 -1.33 16.97
CA LEU A 148 26.13 -0.49 18.15
C LEU A 148 27.42 -0.85 18.92
N GLU A 149 27.75 -2.13 19.06
CA GLU A 149 29.00 -2.57 19.68
C GLU A 149 30.22 -2.13 18.86
N GLU A 150 30.18 -2.26 17.53
CA GLU A 150 31.24 -1.80 16.64
C GLU A 150 31.45 -0.29 16.73
N LEU A 151 30.36 0.50 16.69
CA LEU A 151 30.42 1.95 16.85
C LEU A 151 30.95 2.36 18.22
N LYS A 152 30.58 1.65 19.29
CA LYS A 152 31.13 1.89 20.63
C LYS A 152 32.64 1.64 20.65
N ARG A 153 33.12 0.54 20.07
CA ARG A 153 34.56 0.26 19.97
C ARG A 153 35.33 1.31 19.18
N LEU A 154 34.79 1.75 18.04
CA LEU A 154 35.39 2.82 17.24
C LEU A 154 35.47 4.12 18.03
N ARG A 155 34.42 4.46 18.78
CA ARG A 155 34.39 5.65 19.63
C ARG A 155 35.42 5.55 20.76
N GLU A 156 35.48 4.43 21.46
CA GLU A 156 36.46 4.21 22.53
C GLU A 156 37.91 4.30 22.01
N ALA A 157 38.18 3.74 20.83
CA ALA A 157 39.49 3.82 20.18
C ALA A 157 39.85 5.27 19.81
N ALA A 158 38.89 6.02 19.22
CA ALA A 158 39.08 7.43 18.90
C ALA A 158 39.31 8.27 20.17
N GLU A 159 38.53 8.06 21.23
CA GLU A 159 38.70 8.75 22.51
C GLU A 159 40.04 8.41 23.18
N ALA A 160 40.57 7.20 23.01
CA ALA A 160 41.92 6.85 23.48
C ALA A 160 43.01 7.55 22.67
N GLU A 161 42.88 7.59 21.35
CA GLU A 161 43.82 8.30 20.46
C GLU A 161 43.83 9.82 20.74
N HIS A 162 42.64 10.42 20.94
CA HIS A 162 42.52 11.82 21.32
C HIS A 162 43.21 12.12 22.66
N ARG A 163 42.96 11.30 23.69
CA ARG A 163 43.64 11.44 24.99
C ARG A 163 45.16 11.32 24.89
N SER A 164 45.66 10.40 24.05
CA SER A 164 47.11 10.29 23.81
C SER A 164 47.68 11.54 23.16
N ARG A 165 46.99 12.10 22.16
CA ARG A 165 47.41 13.34 21.48
C ARG A 165 47.37 14.55 22.41
N GLU A 166 46.34 14.66 23.24
CA GLU A 166 46.24 15.73 24.25
C GLU A 166 47.42 15.66 25.22
N ALA A 167 47.74 14.48 25.76
CA ALA A 167 48.88 14.29 26.66
C ALA A 167 50.23 14.64 25.99
N GLU A 168 50.42 14.28 24.72
CA GLU A 168 51.62 14.66 23.97
C GLU A 168 51.73 16.18 23.75
N LEU A 169 50.61 16.84 23.48
CA LEU A 169 50.57 18.29 23.28
C LEU A 169 50.82 19.03 24.60
N GLU A 170 50.24 18.57 25.70
CA GLU A 170 50.50 19.12 27.04
C GLU A 170 51.98 18.98 27.43
N ALA A 171 52.60 17.83 27.16
CA ALA A 171 54.03 17.63 27.42
C ALA A 171 54.91 18.58 26.58
N LYS A 172 54.58 18.78 25.30
CA LYS A 172 55.28 19.73 24.42
C LYS A 172 55.10 21.17 24.89
N LEU A 173 53.91 21.55 25.34
CA LEU A 173 53.65 22.89 25.90
C LEU A 173 54.48 23.13 27.16
N ALA A 174 54.50 22.17 28.09
CA ALA A 174 55.31 22.28 29.31
C ALA A 174 56.81 22.40 28.99
N GLU A 175 57.32 21.66 28.02
CA GLU A 175 58.71 21.78 27.57
C GLU A 175 59.00 23.16 26.95
N LYS A 176 58.07 23.68 26.14
CA LYS A 176 58.19 25.01 25.53
C LYS A 176 58.12 26.14 26.55
N GLU A 177 57.24 26.06 27.54
CA GLU A 177 57.17 27.02 28.64
C GLU A 177 58.47 27.02 29.46
N LYS A 178 59.05 25.85 29.72
CA LYS A 178 60.35 25.75 30.39
C LYS A 178 61.45 26.44 29.59
N GLN A 179 61.54 26.17 28.28
CA GLN A 179 62.50 26.82 27.37
C GLN A 179 62.33 28.35 27.34
N LEU A 180 61.10 28.85 27.30
CA LEU A 180 60.81 30.29 27.37
C LEU A 180 61.27 30.89 28.70
N SER A 181 60.98 30.23 29.82
CA SER A 181 61.38 30.70 31.15
C SER A 181 62.90 30.74 31.36
N GLU A 182 63.65 29.89 30.65
CA GLU A 182 65.12 29.88 30.66
C GLU A 182 65.69 31.00 29.79
N LEU A 183 65.05 31.30 28.66
CA LEU A 183 65.43 32.42 27.77
C LEU A 183 65.11 33.79 28.38
N GLU A 184 64.02 33.94 29.12
CA GLU A 184 63.66 35.20 29.81
C GLU A 184 64.58 35.54 31.00
N LYS A 185 65.39 34.57 31.46
CA LYS A 185 66.36 34.74 32.55
C LYS A 185 67.77 35.09 32.06
N LEU A 186 68.01 35.02 30.75
CA LEU A 186 69.26 35.41 30.08
C LEU A 186 69.20 36.88 29.66
#